data_AF-A0AAJ4MP37-F1
#
_entry.id   AF-A0AAJ4MP37-F1
#
_cell.length_a   1.000
_cell.length_b   1.000
_cell.length_c   1.000
_cell.angle_alpha   90.00
_cell.angle_beta   90.00
_cell.angle_gamma   90.00
#
_symmetry.space_group_name_H-M   'P 1'
#
loop_
_entity.id
_entity.type
_entity.pdbx_description
1 polymer ?
#
loop_
_entity_poly.entity_id
_entity_poly.type
_entity_poly.pdbx_seq_one_letter_code
_entity_poly.pdbx_strand_id
1 'polypeptide(L)'
;MTASIVAATFIATEGEYLEAVIEVGGQRLHVMDEFGGGQMAAGAHVQLELWPMPGEMDDWDAIFRANPGEEKRLQRLDGWRYLALGVVTQVDPVICDCGLLQLENPFTTHDARCIGAYVGITLARLDACLP
;
A
#
# COMPACT_ATOMS: atom_id res chain seq x y z
N MET A 1 2.90 10.52 -1.77
CA MET A 1 2.33 9.42 -0.97
C MET A 1 2.40 9.79 0.49
N THR A 2 1.37 9.44 1.24
CA THR A 2 1.26 9.71 2.68
C THR A 2 1.27 8.43 3.47
N ALA A 3 1.76 8.51 4.72
CA ALA A 3 1.72 7.39 5.64
C ALA A 3 0.28 7.05 6.04
N SER A 4 0.02 5.78 6.27
CA SER A 4 -1.23 5.31 6.89
C SER A 4 -0.92 4.71 8.25
N ILE A 5 -1.49 5.26 9.32
CA ILE A 5 -1.35 4.71 10.67
C ILE A 5 -2.34 3.54 10.82
N VAL A 6 -1.82 2.37 11.18
CA VAL A 6 -2.60 1.13 11.30
C VAL A 6 -2.35 0.42 12.63
N ALA A 7 -3.43 -0.18 13.16
CA ALA A 7 -3.30 -1.23 14.17
C ALA A 7 -2.95 -2.54 13.47
N ALA A 8 -1.83 -3.15 13.85
CA ALA A 8 -1.33 -4.38 13.27
C ALA A 8 -1.10 -5.46 14.33
N THR A 9 -1.18 -6.72 13.92
CA THR A 9 -0.67 -7.86 14.66
C THR A 9 0.64 -8.30 14.01
N PHE A 10 1.74 -8.28 14.77
CA PHE A 10 3.03 -8.78 14.30
C PHE A 10 2.99 -10.30 14.13
N ILE A 11 3.48 -10.80 12.99
CA ILE A 11 3.51 -12.25 12.70
C ILE A 11 4.95 -12.78 12.76
N ALA A 12 5.85 -12.21 11.96
CA ALA A 12 7.26 -12.62 11.88
C ALA A 12 8.11 -11.53 11.21
N THR A 13 9.43 -11.63 11.37
CA THR A 13 10.41 -10.83 10.61
C THR A 13 11.62 -11.67 10.23
N GLU A 14 12.25 -11.34 9.11
CA GLU A 14 13.57 -11.83 8.73
C GLU A 14 14.71 -11.00 9.34
N GLY A 15 14.40 -9.84 9.92
CA GLY A 15 15.36 -8.93 10.54
C GLY A 15 15.14 -7.48 10.15
N GLU A 16 15.94 -6.58 10.74
CA GLU A 16 15.89 -5.14 10.45
C GLU A 16 16.11 -4.87 8.95
N TYR A 17 15.25 -4.04 8.35
CA TYR A 17 15.21 -3.72 6.93
C TYR A 17 14.98 -4.91 5.98
N LEU A 18 14.60 -6.08 6.50
CA LEU A 18 14.19 -7.24 5.72
C LEU A 18 12.68 -7.42 5.76
N GLU A 19 12.16 -8.47 5.10
CA GLU A 19 10.73 -8.70 5.05
C GLU A 19 10.19 -9.04 6.46
N ALA A 20 9.18 -8.30 6.88
CA ALA A 20 8.32 -8.62 8.00
C ALA A 20 6.90 -8.89 7.52
N VAL A 21 6.20 -9.76 8.25
CA VAL A 21 4.80 -10.08 8.03
C VAL A 21 3.97 -9.53 9.18
N ILE A 22 2.97 -8.73 8.84
CA ILE A 22 1.99 -8.18 9.78
C ILE A 22 0.57 -8.47 9.30
N GLU A 23 -0.39 -8.50 10.19
CA GLU A 23 -1.82 -8.59 9.86
C GLU A 23 -2.50 -7.27 10.22
N VAL A 24 -3.22 -6.68 9.26
CA VAL A 24 -3.97 -5.43 9.41
C VAL A 24 -5.38 -5.65 8.89
N GLY A 25 -6.38 -5.55 9.76
CA GLY A 25 -7.79 -5.70 9.36
C GLY A 25 -8.12 -7.02 8.65
N GLY A 26 -7.46 -8.12 9.02
CA GLY A 26 -7.62 -9.44 8.40
C GLY A 26 -6.83 -9.65 7.09
N GLN A 27 -6.01 -8.67 6.68
CA GLN A 27 -5.13 -8.77 5.53
C GLN A 27 -3.68 -8.94 5.99
N ARG A 28 -2.99 -9.95 5.44
CA ARG A 28 -1.55 -10.12 5.68
C ARG A 28 -0.75 -9.23 4.74
N LEU A 29 0.11 -8.40 5.32
CA LEU A 29 1.02 -7.51 4.63
C LEU A 29 2.46 -7.95 4.83
N HIS A 30 3.25 -7.83 3.78
CA HIS A 30 4.68 -8.05 3.73
C HIS A 30 5.32 -6.68 3.60
N VAL A 31 6.05 -6.26 4.63
CA VAL A 31 6.56 -4.90 4.78
C VAL A 31 8.06 -4.94 5.02
N MET A 32 8.75 -3.83 4.77
CA MET A 32 10.10 -3.66 5.26
C MET A 32 10.08 -3.36 6.76
N ASP A 33 10.84 -4.12 7.55
CA ASP A 33 10.93 -3.95 9.00
C ASP A 33 11.78 -2.73 9.37
N GLU A 34 11.15 -1.56 9.44
CA GLU A 34 11.73 -0.35 10.05
C GLU A 34 11.16 -0.08 11.45
N PHE A 35 10.55 -1.09 12.09
CA PHE A 35 9.90 -0.95 13.39
C PHE A 35 10.52 -1.82 14.50
N GLY A 36 11.55 -2.60 14.18
CA GLY A 36 12.26 -3.43 15.15
C GLY A 36 11.52 -4.71 15.49
N GLY A 37 10.86 -5.33 14.50
CA GLY A 37 10.07 -6.56 14.67
C GLY A 37 10.84 -7.71 15.32
N GLY A 38 12.17 -7.74 15.20
CA GLY A 38 13.02 -8.77 15.82
C GLY A 38 12.97 -8.80 17.36
N GLN A 39 12.45 -7.75 18.00
CA GLN A 39 12.25 -7.68 19.45
C GLN A 39 10.82 -8.04 19.88
N MET A 40 9.93 -8.36 18.93
CA MET A 40 8.52 -8.60 19.18
C MET A 40 8.17 -10.09 19.23
N ALA A 41 7.20 -10.44 20.07
CA ALA A 41 6.60 -11.76 20.06
C ALA A 41 5.51 -11.85 18.98
N ALA A 42 5.47 -12.95 18.23
CA ALA A 42 4.38 -13.22 17.29
C ALA A 42 3.01 -13.13 18.00
N GLY A 43 2.05 -12.44 17.38
CA GLY A 43 0.74 -12.11 17.96
C GLY A 43 0.71 -10.79 18.75
N ALA A 44 1.84 -10.10 18.93
CA ALA A 44 1.87 -8.79 19.56
C ALA A 44 1.09 -7.76 18.73
N HIS A 45 0.34 -6.89 19.41
CA HIS A 45 -0.36 -5.79 18.78
C HIS A 45 0.53 -4.54 18.78
N VAL A 46 0.59 -3.85 17.64
CA VAL A 46 1.47 -2.69 17.44
C VAL A 46 0.78 -1.66 16.56
N GLN A 47 1.08 -0.38 16.80
CA GLN A 47 0.71 0.72 15.91
C GLN A 47 1.88 0.99 14.98
N LEU A 48 1.63 1.04 13.68
CA LEU A 48 2.64 1.22 12.65
C LEU A 48 2.20 2.28 11.65
N GLU A 49 3.16 3.02 11.11
CA GLU A 49 2.99 3.82 9.91
C GLU A 49 3.37 3.00 8.69
N LEU A 50 2.44 2.89 7.73
CA LEU A 50 2.69 2.26 6.43
C LEU A 50 3.07 3.33 5.41
N TRP A 51 4.25 3.19 4.84
CA TRP A 51 4.79 4.08 3.81
C TRP A 51 4.88 3.34 2.47
N PRO A 52 3.94 3.58 1.54
CA PRO A 52 4.05 3.01 0.20
C PRO A 52 5.14 3.73 -0.59
N MET A 53 5.96 2.93 -1.27
CA MET A 53 6.97 3.42 -2.20
C MET A 53 6.50 3.18 -3.63
N PRO A 54 6.48 4.21 -4.49
CA PRO A 54 6.06 4.06 -5.88
C PRO A 54 6.90 3.03 -6.62
N GLY A 55 6.22 2.21 -7.43
CA GLY A 55 6.86 1.41 -8.46
C GLY A 55 7.33 2.26 -9.64
N GLU A 56 7.80 1.56 -10.68
CA GLU A 56 7.88 2.18 -12.00
C GLU A 56 6.48 2.65 -12.42
N MET A 57 6.41 3.81 -13.07
CA MET A 57 5.15 4.38 -13.50
C MET A 57 4.54 3.48 -14.59
N ASP A 58 3.45 2.82 -14.24
CA ASP A 58 2.67 1.99 -15.15
C ASP A 58 2.14 2.85 -16.32
N ASP A 59 1.99 2.23 -17.49
CA ASP A 59 1.33 2.87 -18.62
C ASP A 59 -0.14 3.17 -18.28
N TRP A 60 -0.68 4.23 -18.89
CA TRP A 60 -2.04 4.70 -18.65
C TRP A 60 -3.08 3.58 -18.79
N ASP A 61 -3.02 2.81 -19.88
CA ASP A 61 -3.98 1.72 -20.10
C ASP A 61 -3.84 0.61 -19.07
N ALA A 62 -2.63 0.38 -18.54
CA ALA A 62 -2.39 -0.62 -17.51
C ALA A 62 -3.04 -0.19 -16.18
N ILE A 63 -2.89 1.08 -15.80
CA ILE A 63 -3.45 1.66 -14.57
C ILE A 63 -4.98 1.43 -14.51
N PHE A 64 -5.70 1.78 -15.57
CA PHE A 64 -7.17 1.73 -15.58
C PHE A 64 -7.74 0.32 -15.86
N ARG A 65 -6.95 -0.61 -16.40
CA ARG A 65 -7.37 -2.00 -16.63
C ARG A 65 -7.03 -2.94 -15.48
N ALA A 66 -6.17 -2.51 -14.55
CA ALA A 66 -5.69 -3.35 -13.46
C ALA A 66 -6.74 -3.66 -12.38
N ASN A 67 -7.85 -2.91 -12.30
CA ASN A 67 -8.87 -3.07 -11.26
C ASN A 67 -10.30 -3.29 -11.82
N PRO A 68 -10.55 -4.36 -12.61
CA PRO A 68 -11.87 -4.63 -13.19
C PRO A 68 -12.90 -5.09 -12.15
N GLY A 69 -12.45 -5.49 -10.95
CA GLY A 69 -13.31 -5.92 -9.84
C GLY A 69 -13.79 -4.78 -8.95
N GLU A 70 -13.41 -3.53 -9.24
CA GLU A 70 -13.77 -2.34 -8.45
C GLU A 70 -13.34 -2.44 -6.98
N GLU A 71 -12.15 -2.98 -6.74
CA GLU A 71 -11.67 -3.33 -5.42
C GLU A 71 -10.87 -2.20 -4.75
N LYS A 72 -10.85 -2.20 -3.41
CA LYS A 72 -9.99 -1.34 -2.59
C LYS A 72 -9.14 -2.20 -1.65
N ARG A 73 -7.97 -2.65 -2.12
CA ARG A 73 -7.07 -3.53 -1.36
C ARG A 73 -5.65 -3.50 -1.90
N LEU A 74 -4.72 -4.11 -1.16
CA LEU A 74 -3.37 -4.36 -1.62
C LEU A 74 -3.25 -5.81 -2.11
N GLN A 75 -2.97 -6.00 -3.39
CA GLN A 75 -2.70 -7.31 -3.95
C GLN A 75 -1.19 -7.53 -3.98
N ARG A 76 -0.69 -8.45 -3.14
CA ARG A 76 0.74 -8.80 -3.14
C ARG A 76 1.14 -9.34 -4.52
N LEU A 77 2.21 -8.81 -5.08
CA LEU A 77 2.82 -9.32 -6.31
C LEU A 77 3.91 -10.34 -5.94
N ASP A 78 4.94 -9.86 -5.23
CA ASP A 78 6.09 -10.64 -4.77
C ASP A 78 6.84 -9.86 -3.69
N GLY A 79 7.42 -10.53 -2.69
CA GLY A 79 8.12 -9.85 -1.60
C GLY A 79 7.24 -8.79 -0.93
N TRP A 80 7.76 -7.58 -0.79
CA TRP A 80 7.08 -6.35 -0.35
C TRP A 80 6.47 -5.51 -1.49
N ARG A 81 6.38 -6.04 -2.72
CA ARG A 81 5.75 -5.37 -3.87
C ARG A 81 4.25 -5.63 -3.91
N TYR A 82 3.51 -4.60 -4.31
CA TYR A 82 2.05 -4.64 -4.33
C TYR A 82 1.48 -4.00 -5.59
N LEU A 83 0.32 -4.48 -6.00
CA LEU A 83 -0.63 -3.73 -6.82
C LEU A 83 -1.69 -3.16 -5.87
N ALA A 84 -1.67 -1.84 -5.68
CA ALA A 84 -2.66 -1.12 -4.89
C ALA A 84 -3.89 -0.85 -5.75
N LEU A 85 -4.97 -1.59 -5.48
CA LEU A 85 -6.25 -1.45 -6.14
C LEU A 85 -7.07 -0.38 -5.41
N GLY A 86 -7.58 0.61 -6.13
CA GLY A 86 -8.35 1.68 -5.53
C GLY A 86 -9.21 2.45 -6.52
N VAL A 87 -9.74 3.57 -6.05
CA VAL A 87 -10.56 4.50 -6.84
C VAL A 87 -9.96 5.89 -6.82
N VAL A 88 -9.99 6.59 -7.96
CA VAL A 88 -9.59 8.00 -8.02
C VAL A 88 -10.65 8.85 -7.32
N THR A 89 -10.26 9.56 -6.26
CA THR A 89 -11.16 10.44 -5.49
C THR A 89 -10.98 11.91 -5.83
N GLN A 90 -9.81 12.27 -6.38
CA GLN A 90 -9.46 13.64 -6.74
C GLN A 90 -8.51 13.64 -7.95
N VAL A 91 -8.55 14.71 -8.73
CA VAL A 91 -7.51 15.10 -9.70
C VAL A 91 -7.00 16.49 -9.34
N ASP A 92 -5.79 16.84 -9.76
CA ASP A 92 -5.12 18.13 -9.45
C ASP A 92 -4.88 18.45 -7.94
N PRO A 93 -4.13 17.59 -7.22
CA PRO A 93 -3.45 16.42 -7.77
C PRO A 93 -4.25 15.12 -7.62
N VAL A 94 -3.80 14.06 -8.30
CA VAL A 94 -4.44 12.76 -8.27
C VAL A 94 -4.34 12.15 -6.87
N ILE A 95 -5.48 11.81 -6.29
CA ILE A 95 -5.58 11.02 -5.06
C ILE A 95 -6.34 9.74 -5.36
N CYS A 96 -5.80 8.61 -4.92
CA CYS A 96 -6.46 7.31 -5.00
C CYS A 96 -6.70 6.75 -3.60
N ASP A 97 -7.94 6.36 -3.32
CA ASP A 97 -8.30 5.61 -2.12
C ASP A 97 -8.21 4.10 -2.43
N CYS A 98 -7.20 3.45 -1.85
CA CYS A 98 -6.90 2.02 -1.99
C CYS A 98 -7.30 1.23 -0.72
N GLY A 99 -8.18 1.77 0.12
CA GLY A 99 -8.61 1.17 1.37
C GLY A 99 -7.62 1.44 2.51
N LEU A 100 -6.66 0.54 2.73
CA LEU A 100 -5.65 0.73 3.79
C LEU A 100 -4.71 1.90 3.52
N LEU A 101 -4.53 2.27 2.25
CA LEU A 101 -3.62 3.32 1.82
C LEU A 101 -4.37 4.39 1.02
N GLN A 102 -3.95 5.64 1.21
CA GLN A 102 -4.27 6.74 0.31
C GLN A 102 -3.02 7.08 -0.50
N LEU A 103 -3.10 6.94 -1.82
CA LEU A 103 -1.99 7.26 -2.71
C LEU A 103 -2.15 8.67 -3.27
N GLU A 104 -1.17 9.51 -2.97
CA GLU A 104 -1.08 10.87 -3.50
C GLU A 104 -0.06 10.95 -4.63
N ASN A 105 -0.49 11.55 -5.73
CA ASN A 105 0.22 11.70 -7.00
C ASN A 105 0.75 10.37 -7.57
N PRO A 106 -0.04 9.27 -7.61
CA PRO A 106 0.43 8.01 -8.17
C PRO A 106 0.64 8.09 -9.69
N PHE A 107 -0.06 9.00 -10.37
CA PHE A 107 0.10 9.37 -11.77
C PHE A 107 -0.43 10.79 -11.98
N THR A 108 -0.30 11.32 -13.21
CA THR A 108 -0.70 12.70 -13.54
C THR A 108 -1.84 12.73 -14.55
N THR A 109 -2.91 13.44 -14.23
CA THR A 109 -3.98 13.81 -15.16
C THR A 109 -4.73 15.05 -14.67
N HIS A 110 -5.26 15.81 -15.61
CA HIS A 110 -6.19 16.93 -15.37
C HIS A 110 -7.64 16.57 -15.78
N ASP A 111 -7.87 15.34 -16.26
CA ASP A 111 -9.18 14.90 -16.72
C ASP A 111 -10.08 14.53 -15.55
N ALA A 112 -11.02 15.42 -15.21
CA ALA A 112 -11.99 15.20 -14.13
C ALA A 112 -12.88 13.96 -14.34
N ARG A 113 -12.98 13.43 -15.57
CA ARG A 113 -13.69 12.17 -15.84
C ARG A 113 -13.02 10.95 -15.21
N CYS A 114 -11.75 11.06 -14.80
CA CYS A 114 -11.05 10.03 -14.07
C CYS A 114 -11.59 9.86 -12.63
N ILE A 115 -12.26 10.86 -12.04
CA ILE A 115 -12.82 10.75 -10.68
C ILE A 115 -13.89 9.64 -10.68
N GLY A 116 -13.78 8.71 -9.75
CA GLY A 116 -14.63 7.53 -9.64
C GLY A 116 -14.14 6.32 -10.47
N ALA A 117 -13.11 6.48 -11.30
CA ALA A 117 -12.51 5.36 -12.01
C ALA A 117 -11.70 4.48 -11.06
N TYR A 118 -11.82 3.17 -11.23
CA TYR A 118 -11.03 2.18 -10.52
C TYR A 118 -9.70 1.94 -11.22
N VAL A 119 -8.63 1.95 -10.44
CA VAL A 119 -7.25 1.89 -10.91
C VAL A 119 -6.44 0.90 -10.10
N GLY A 120 -5.36 0.38 -10.69
CA GLY A 120 -4.31 -0.34 -9.99
C GLY A 120 -2.99 0.37 -10.14
N ILE A 121 -2.29 0.59 -9.03
CA ILE A 121 -1.00 1.28 -8.98
C ILE A 121 0.06 0.33 -8.42
N THR A 122 1.15 0.11 -9.16
CA THR A 122 2.26 -0.71 -8.67
C THR A 122 3.07 0.04 -7.61
N LEU A 123 3.31 -0.63 -6.48
CA LEU A 123 4.20 -0.21 -5.41
C LEU A 123 5.46 -1.08 -5.44
N ALA A 124 6.63 -0.44 -5.42
CA ALA A 124 7.91 -1.14 -5.33
C ALA A 124 8.13 -1.77 -3.95
N ARG A 125 7.58 -1.14 -2.90
CA ARG A 125 7.79 -1.55 -1.53
C ARG A 125 6.70 -0.96 -0.64
N LEU A 126 6.44 -1.62 0.48
CA LEU A 126 5.65 -1.09 1.58
C LEU A 126 6.53 -1.11 2.82
N ASP A 127 6.82 0.06 3.37
CA ASP A 127 7.65 0.19 4.57
C ASP A 127 6.75 0.29 5.79
N ALA A 128 7.17 -0.28 6.91
CA ALA A 128 6.48 -0.15 8.19
C ALA A 128 7.46 0.38 9.24
N CYS A 129 7.12 1.51 9.83
CA CYS A 129 7.90 2.13 10.91
C CYS A 129 7.02 2.42 12.13
N LEU A 130 7.65 2.74 13.25
CA LEU A 130 6.93 3.25 14.42
C LEU A 130 6.49 4.71 14.16
N PRO A 131 5.29 5.10 14.61
CA PRO A 131 4.77 6.48 14.51
C PRO A 131 5.54 7.49 15.37
#